data_AF-A0A553MV24-F1
#
_entry.id   AF-A0A553MV24-F1
#
_cell.length_a   1.000
_cell.length_b   1.000
_cell.length_c   1.000
_cell.angle_alpha   90.00
_cell.angle_beta   90.00
_cell.angle_gamma   90.00
#
_symmetry.space_group_name_H-M   'P 1'
#
loop_
_entity.id
_entity.type
_entity.pdbx_description
1 polymer ?
#
loop_
_entity_poly.entity_id
_entity_poly.type
_entity_poly.pdbx_seq_one_letter_code
_entity_poly.pdbx_strand_id
1 'polypeptide(L)'
;MEWLFIAVVTCLLALCPVEGDDWRLEYEEGLSHYSEEALRKEFPEKSRPISFKHPIFMCPDMSPSSSVPTSVELVRAADIKVIAALGDSLTTAIGANATTVLGIPIEFRHVSWSIGGYGSFQDVITLANIIRLFNPNLVGPAPSKTVHGTPAPLCETGFNLAVTGHNTFNLPEQVRHLIDSLKTYEDIDFDMDWKLLTVLIGMNDICDYCKDKALLTKLDHQQTLSLFSVENFIHYMTVSLEMLRNEVPRMIVNVVQILPMETLREVQKPTPGCLLQRSFCSCLVKPAPGSAALKELVGVNLEFQKALEQLLHSDRFFKNDFAVVLQPFLKHADPPRLPNGKIDMSFFTPDCFHFTMKGHEELAKGLWNNMFQPEGEKFMVESFSDPIELVCPPVSHPFIYTRPSGAKSGSAGIRHLAAALVLPPLWALAIYLGAL
;
A
#
# COMPACT_ATOMS: atom_id res chain seq x y z
N MET A 1 -24.15 55.79 -20.74
CA MET A 1 -23.02 56.16 -21.60
C MET A 1 -21.81 56.27 -20.70
N GLU A 2 -20.67 55.65 -20.87
CA GLU A 2 -20.12 54.63 -21.76
C GLU A 2 -18.65 54.57 -21.28
N TRP A 3 -18.13 53.38 -20.91
CA TRP A 3 -16.71 52.95 -20.96
C TRP A 3 -15.62 53.77 -20.20
N LEU A 4 -14.45 53.27 -19.82
CA LEU A 4 -13.82 51.98 -19.48
C LEU A 4 -12.37 52.37 -19.11
N PHE A 5 -11.77 51.79 -18.06
CA PHE A 5 -10.38 51.28 -17.98
C PHE A 5 -9.73 51.32 -16.56
N ILE A 6 -9.72 50.13 -15.95
CA ILE A 6 -8.61 49.40 -15.31
C ILE A 6 -7.84 50.03 -14.13
N ALA A 7 -7.98 49.38 -12.96
CA ALA A 7 -6.85 48.81 -12.23
C ALA A 7 -7.29 47.55 -11.43
N VAL A 8 -6.50 46.50 -11.64
CA VAL A 8 -6.55 45.12 -11.12
C VAL A 8 -6.42 45.07 -9.59
N VAL A 9 -7.13 44.16 -8.91
CA VAL A 9 -6.65 43.29 -7.80
C VAL A 9 -7.80 42.38 -7.30
N THR A 10 -7.42 41.13 -7.01
CA THR A 10 -8.18 40.02 -6.38
C THR A 10 -9.28 39.33 -7.21
N CYS A 11 -8.85 38.37 -8.02
CA CYS A 11 -9.65 37.21 -8.40
C CYS A 11 -8.81 35.97 -8.06
N LEU A 12 -9.22 35.18 -7.06
CA LEU A 12 -8.87 33.76 -6.84
C LEU A 12 -9.76 33.20 -5.71
N LEU A 13 -11.07 33.24 -5.94
CA LEU A 13 -12.01 32.29 -5.37
C LEU A 13 -12.77 31.72 -6.57
N ALA A 14 -12.10 30.83 -7.31
CA ALA A 14 -12.73 30.10 -8.39
C ALA A 14 -13.55 28.97 -7.76
N LEU A 15 -14.81 29.31 -7.53
CA LEU A 15 -15.94 28.41 -7.38
C LEU A 15 -15.85 27.26 -8.40
N CYS A 16 -15.95 26.03 -7.91
CA CYS A 16 -16.21 24.86 -8.73
C CYS A 16 -17.50 25.10 -9.54
N PRO A 17 -17.48 25.05 -10.89
CA PRO A 17 -18.69 24.94 -11.65
C PRO A 17 -19.14 23.47 -11.58
N VAL A 18 -20.23 23.21 -10.86
CA VAL A 18 -20.93 21.92 -10.85
C VAL A 18 -21.98 21.97 -11.95
N GLU A 19 -21.71 21.32 -13.08
CA GLU A 19 -22.75 20.90 -14.02
C GLU A 19 -22.56 19.40 -14.30
N GLY A 20 -23.51 18.60 -13.82
CA GLY A 20 -23.63 17.15 -14.11
C GLY A 20 -23.83 16.25 -12.89
N ASP A 21 -24.83 16.50 -12.04
CA ASP A 21 -24.92 15.87 -10.71
C ASP A 21 -26.27 15.21 -10.34
N ASP A 22 -27.19 15.09 -11.30
CA ASP A 22 -28.56 14.61 -11.04
C ASP A 22 -28.56 13.14 -10.56
N TRP A 23 -27.77 12.27 -11.20
CA TRP A 23 -27.63 10.87 -10.79
C TRP A 23 -26.88 10.72 -9.45
N ARG A 24 -25.95 11.63 -9.14
CA ARG A 24 -25.15 11.58 -7.89
C ARG A 24 -26.03 11.96 -6.71
N LEU A 25 -26.88 12.98 -6.88
CA LEU A 25 -27.90 13.36 -5.91
C LEU A 25 -28.92 12.24 -5.70
N GLU A 26 -29.44 11.63 -6.78
CA GLU A 26 -30.37 10.49 -6.69
C GLU A 26 -29.71 9.25 -6.03
N TYR A 27 -28.42 9.03 -6.29
CA TYR A 27 -27.64 7.94 -5.68
C TYR A 27 -27.38 8.18 -4.19
N GLU A 28 -26.98 9.41 -3.81
CA GLU A 28 -26.77 9.81 -2.42
C GLU A 28 -28.09 9.82 -1.62
N GLU A 29 -29.18 10.29 -2.23
CA GLU A 29 -30.53 10.22 -1.68
C GLU A 29 -30.98 8.76 -1.49
N GLY A 30 -30.70 7.89 -2.47
CA GLY A 30 -30.93 6.45 -2.38
C GLY A 30 -30.16 5.75 -1.25
N LEU A 31 -28.94 6.18 -0.95
CA LEU A 31 -28.16 5.72 0.20
C LEU A 31 -28.69 6.30 1.54
N SER A 32 -29.19 7.53 1.54
CA SER A 32 -29.72 8.21 2.73
C SER A 32 -30.96 7.52 3.32
N HIS A 33 -31.70 6.77 2.50
CA HIS A 33 -32.87 5.97 2.93
C HIS A 33 -32.50 4.75 3.79
N TYR A 34 -31.23 4.35 3.83
CA TYR A 34 -30.74 3.36 4.78
C TYR A 34 -30.16 4.09 5.99
N SER A 35 -30.94 4.22 7.06
CA SER A 35 -30.41 4.81 8.30
C SER A 35 -29.21 3.98 8.80
N GLU A 36 -28.16 4.65 9.29
CA GLU A 36 -27.01 4.02 9.96
C GLU A 36 -27.46 2.97 11.01
N GLU A 37 -28.59 3.22 11.66
CA GLU A 37 -29.21 2.34 12.64
C GLU A 37 -29.83 1.07 12.01
N ALA A 38 -30.50 1.19 10.86
CA ALA A 38 -30.98 0.04 10.09
C ALA A 38 -29.81 -0.81 9.57
N LEU A 39 -28.76 -0.17 9.06
CA LEU A 39 -27.54 -0.83 8.60
C LEU A 39 -26.79 -1.55 9.74
N ARG A 40 -26.73 -0.94 10.93
CA ARG A 40 -26.19 -1.58 12.14
C ARG A 40 -27.00 -2.77 12.61
N LYS A 41 -28.32 -2.69 12.47
CA LYS A 41 -29.22 -3.78 12.87
C LYS A 41 -29.15 -4.96 11.91
N GLU A 42 -28.95 -4.68 10.62
CA GLU A 42 -28.93 -5.71 9.56
C GLU A 42 -27.54 -6.32 9.36
N PHE A 43 -26.46 -5.54 9.55
CA PHE A 43 -25.06 -5.98 9.42
C PHE A 43 -24.19 -5.48 10.59
N PRO A 44 -24.47 -5.90 11.83
CA PRO A 44 -23.74 -5.45 13.02
C PRO A 44 -22.24 -5.79 12.96
N GLU A 45 -21.87 -6.87 12.26
CA GLU A 45 -20.47 -7.29 12.08
C GLU A 45 -19.67 -6.40 11.12
N LYS A 46 -20.36 -5.61 10.26
CA LYS A 46 -19.74 -4.72 9.27
C LYS A 46 -19.71 -3.26 9.72
N SER A 47 -20.37 -2.93 10.82
CA SER A 47 -20.53 -1.57 11.29
C SER A 47 -19.96 -1.44 12.70
N ARG A 48 -18.95 -0.58 12.86
CA ARG A 48 -18.44 -0.24 14.20
C ARG A 48 -19.35 0.77 14.88
N PRO A 49 -19.53 0.67 16.21
CA PRO A 49 -20.12 1.76 16.99
C PRO A 49 -19.34 3.06 16.75
N ILE A 50 -20.02 4.20 16.61
CA ILE A 50 -19.38 5.53 16.47
C ILE A 50 -18.43 5.82 17.63
N SER A 51 -18.68 5.23 18.81
CA SER A 51 -17.84 5.38 20.00
C SER A 51 -16.65 4.41 20.07
N PHE A 52 -16.52 3.47 19.14
CA PHE A 52 -15.40 2.52 19.14
C PHE A 52 -14.08 3.27 18.94
N LYS A 53 -13.08 2.92 19.75
CA LYS A 53 -11.71 3.41 19.62
C LYS A 53 -10.74 2.25 19.75
N HIS A 54 -9.75 2.19 18.87
CA HIS A 54 -8.64 1.27 19.00
C HIS A 54 -7.80 1.60 20.24
N PRO A 55 -7.17 0.61 20.89
CA PRO A 55 -6.20 0.85 21.95
C PRO A 55 -5.08 1.78 21.49
N ILE A 56 -4.53 2.56 22.41
CA ILE A 56 -3.42 3.47 22.11
C ILE A 56 -2.19 2.68 21.66
N PHE A 57 -1.61 3.06 20.52
CA PHE A 57 -0.30 2.60 20.08
C PHE A 57 0.76 3.66 20.42
N MET A 58 1.73 3.31 21.25
CA MET A 58 2.78 4.23 21.71
C MET A 58 4.12 3.50 21.73
N CYS A 59 5.15 4.15 21.20
CA CYS A 59 6.49 3.60 21.09
C CYS A 59 7.48 4.34 22.00
N PRO A 60 8.61 3.70 22.37
CA PRO A 60 9.61 4.32 23.25
C PRO A 60 10.19 5.63 22.71
N ASP A 61 10.36 5.73 21.40
CA ASP A 61 10.80 6.93 20.69
C ASP A 61 9.91 7.16 19.47
N MET A 62 9.29 8.33 19.41
CA MET A 62 8.48 8.79 18.28
C MET A 62 8.99 10.14 17.73
N SER A 63 10.18 10.57 18.16
CA SER A 63 10.77 11.85 17.80
C SER A 63 11.38 11.84 16.38
N PRO A 64 11.36 12.99 15.68
CA PRO A 64 12.06 13.16 14.41
C PRO A 64 13.57 13.06 14.59
N SER A 65 14.29 12.84 13.49
CA SER A 65 15.73 12.97 13.47
C SER A 65 16.16 14.40 13.83
N SER A 66 17.34 14.56 14.43
CA SER A 66 17.87 15.88 14.83
C SER A 66 18.05 16.87 13.66
N SER A 67 18.12 16.34 12.44
CA SER A 67 18.19 17.07 11.18
C SER A 67 17.54 16.20 10.09
N VAL A 68 17.00 16.83 9.05
CA VAL A 68 16.41 16.09 7.92
C VAL A 68 17.48 15.16 7.30
N PRO A 69 17.27 13.84 7.30
CA PRO A 69 18.30 12.90 6.87
C PRO A 69 18.59 13.07 5.37
N THR A 70 19.86 12.94 4.99
CA THR A 70 20.28 12.98 3.58
C THR A 70 20.36 11.59 2.96
N SER A 71 20.35 10.54 3.78
CA SER A 71 20.43 9.15 3.34
C SER A 71 19.12 8.42 3.64
N VAL A 72 18.66 7.62 2.68
CA VAL A 72 17.46 6.79 2.75
C VAL A 72 17.55 5.72 3.84
N GLU A 73 18.77 5.38 4.29
CA GLU A 73 19.02 4.41 5.36
C GLU A 73 18.91 5.02 6.77
N LEU A 74 18.75 6.34 6.87
CA LEU A 74 18.68 7.07 8.14
C LEU A 74 17.33 7.75 8.37
N VAL A 75 16.30 7.35 7.62
CA VAL A 75 14.96 7.92 7.68
C VAL A 75 14.15 7.23 8.78
N ARG A 76 13.70 7.99 9.78
CA ARG A 76 12.74 7.53 10.80
C ARG A 76 11.31 7.75 10.32
N ALA A 77 10.33 7.09 10.96
CA ALA A 77 8.91 7.34 10.68
C ALA A 77 8.52 8.82 10.80
N ALA A 78 9.06 9.50 11.82
CA ALA A 78 8.80 10.92 12.08
C ALA A 78 9.42 11.87 11.03
N ASP A 79 10.37 11.40 10.20
CA ASP A 79 10.99 12.22 9.15
C ASP A 79 10.15 12.23 7.86
N ILE A 80 9.18 11.31 7.72
CA ILE A 80 8.28 11.25 6.56
C ILE A 80 7.36 12.46 6.59
N LYS A 81 7.44 13.32 5.58
CA LYS A 81 6.60 14.51 5.43
C LYS A 81 5.44 14.29 4.48
N VAL A 82 5.62 13.47 3.45
CA VAL A 82 4.60 13.19 2.43
C VAL A 82 4.32 11.70 2.37
N ILE A 83 3.04 11.32 2.33
CA ILE A 83 2.59 9.96 2.08
C ILE A 83 1.72 9.90 0.82
N ALA A 84 1.92 8.90 -0.02
CA ALA A 84 1.21 8.73 -1.29
C ALA A 84 0.96 7.25 -1.59
N ALA A 85 -0.03 6.97 -2.46
CA ALA A 85 -0.33 5.62 -2.90
C ALA A 85 -0.73 5.55 -4.38
N LEU A 86 -0.23 4.51 -5.06
CA LEU A 86 -0.59 4.11 -6.42
C LEU A 86 -1.06 2.66 -6.42
N GLY A 87 -1.89 2.30 -7.39
CA GLY A 87 -2.42 0.95 -7.48
C GLY A 87 -3.81 0.90 -8.09
N ASP A 88 -4.58 -0.08 -7.62
CA ASP A 88 -5.91 -0.41 -8.13
C ASP A 88 -7.02 -0.19 -7.08
N SER A 89 -8.12 -0.91 -7.24
CA SER A 89 -9.33 -0.85 -6.43
C SER A 89 -9.14 -1.20 -4.95
N LEU A 90 -8.15 -2.04 -4.62
CA LEU A 90 -7.82 -2.31 -3.22
C LEU A 90 -7.15 -1.09 -2.58
N THR A 91 -6.40 -0.31 -3.34
CA THR A 91 -5.75 0.91 -2.85
C THR A 91 -6.72 2.08 -2.77
N THR A 92 -7.76 2.14 -3.61
CA THR A 92 -8.86 3.12 -3.48
C THR A 92 -9.84 2.80 -2.34
N ALA A 93 -9.74 1.60 -1.76
CA ALA A 93 -10.66 1.08 -0.74
C ALA A 93 -12.12 1.03 -1.24
N ILE A 94 -12.29 0.51 -2.47
CA ILE A 94 -13.61 0.38 -3.06
C ILE A 94 -14.54 -0.45 -2.19
N GLY A 95 -15.72 0.07 -1.89
CA GLY A 95 -16.73 -0.59 -1.08
C GLY A 95 -16.32 -0.88 0.37
N ALA A 96 -15.21 -0.33 0.90
CA ALA A 96 -14.67 -0.76 2.19
C ALA A 96 -15.62 -0.57 3.39
N ASN A 97 -16.56 0.38 3.29
CA ASN A 97 -17.65 0.55 4.26
C ASN A 97 -19.04 0.40 3.60
N ALA A 98 -19.12 -0.36 2.50
CA ALA A 98 -20.38 -0.67 1.84
C ALA A 98 -21.12 -1.81 2.56
N THR A 99 -22.41 -1.60 2.79
CA THR A 99 -23.31 -2.59 3.39
C THR A 99 -24.09 -3.37 2.33
N THR A 100 -24.34 -2.75 1.18
CA THR A 100 -25.05 -3.35 0.05
C THR A 100 -24.26 -3.21 -1.25
N VAL A 101 -24.69 -3.94 -2.29
CA VAL A 101 -24.11 -3.86 -3.64
C VAL A 101 -24.12 -2.45 -4.21
N LEU A 102 -25.11 -1.64 -3.86
CA LEU A 102 -25.22 -0.26 -4.36
C LEU A 102 -24.05 0.60 -3.89
N GLY A 103 -23.47 0.31 -2.72
CA GLY A 103 -22.32 1.03 -2.18
C GLY A 103 -20.96 0.62 -2.76
N ILE A 104 -20.90 -0.42 -3.61
CA ILE A 104 -19.64 -0.91 -4.18
C ILE A 104 -18.91 0.18 -4.98
N PRO A 105 -19.54 0.97 -5.87
CA PRO A 105 -18.84 1.97 -6.66
C PRO A 105 -18.18 3.11 -5.86
N ILE A 106 -18.42 3.19 -4.54
CA ILE A 106 -17.84 4.22 -3.68
C ILE A 106 -16.44 3.79 -3.24
N GLU A 107 -15.47 4.66 -3.50
CA GLU A 107 -14.08 4.50 -3.12
C GLU A 107 -13.87 5.18 -1.77
N PHE A 108 -13.75 4.39 -0.71
CA PHE A 108 -13.61 4.91 0.64
C PHE A 108 -12.14 5.29 0.94
N ARG A 109 -11.54 6.16 0.11
CA ARG A 109 -10.10 6.47 0.15
C ARG A 109 -9.60 6.88 1.53
N HIS A 110 -10.39 7.66 2.27
CA HIS A 110 -10.15 8.05 3.67
C HIS A 110 -9.95 6.92 4.70
N VAL A 111 -10.36 5.69 4.40
CA VAL A 111 -10.09 4.49 5.24
C VAL A 111 -9.18 3.49 4.53
N SER A 112 -8.55 3.88 3.42
CA SER A 112 -7.59 3.03 2.73
C SER A 112 -6.39 2.68 3.62
N TRP A 113 -5.92 1.45 3.49
CA TRP A 113 -4.93 0.85 4.37
C TRP A 113 -3.58 1.57 4.26
N SER A 114 -3.24 2.05 3.07
CA SER A 114 -1.97 2.70 2.78
C SER A 114 -1.96 4.17 3.21
N ILE A 115 -2.99 4.96 2.88
CA ILE A 115 -2.96 6.41 3.13
C ILE A 115 -4.27 7.06 3.59
N GLY A 116 -5.25 6.29 4.06
CA GLY A 116 -6.51 6.86 4.54
C GLY A 116 -6.30 7.82 5.73
N GLY A 117 -6.89 9.02 5.65
CA GLY A 117 -6.70 10.09 6.62
C GLY A 117 -7.88 10.33 7.57
N TYR A 118 -8.87 9.44 7.63
CA TYR A 118 -10.04 9.60 8.49
C TYR A 118 -9.66 9.57 9.97
N GLY A 119 -10.05 10.62 10.69
CA GLY A 119 -9.85 10.72 12.14
C GLY A 119 -8.39 10.54 12.57
N SER A 120 -8.20 9.82 13.66
CA SER A 120 -6.91 9.45 14.25
C SER A 120 -6.65 7.95 14.13
N PHE A 121 -5.47 7.50 14.57
CA PHE A 121 -5.15 6.08 14.73
C PHE A 121 -6.22 5.31 15.53
N GLN A 122 -6.79 5.93 16.57
CA GLN A 122 -7.82 5.28 17.38
C GLN A 122 -9.16 5.15 16.64
N ASP A 123 -9.40 5.95 15.60
CA ASP A 123 -10.61 5.85 14.78
C ASP A 123 -10.48 4.74 13.74
N VAL A 124 -9.40 4.81 12.94
CA VAL A 124 -9.11 3.87 11.85
C VAL A 124 -7.61 3.68 11.74
N ILE A 125 -7.19 2.41 11.72
CA ILE A 125 -5.78 2.05 11.56
C ILE A 125 -5.43 2.07 10.06
N THR A 126 -4.71 3.11 9.65
CA THR A 126 -4.11 3.22 8.32
C THR A 126 -2.62 3.52 8.50
N LEU A 127 -1.79 3.24 7.50
CA LEU A 127 -0.37 3.58 7.59
C LEU A 127 -0.18 5.11 7.76
N ALA A 128 -1.00 5.94 7.12
CA ALA A 128 -1.02 7.39 7.35
C ALA A 128 -1.31 7.76 8.81
N ASN A 129 -2.33 7.14 9.43
CA ASN A 129 -2.67 7.42 10.83
C ASN A 129 -1.65 6.86 11.81
N ILE A 130 -0.97 5.76 11.48
CA ILE A 130 0.18 5.28 12.27
C ILE A 130 1.32 6.29 12.18
N ILE A 131 1.72 6.74 10.99
CA ILE A 131 2.80 7.72 10.80
C ILE A 131 2.45 9.07 11.46
N ARG A 132 1.18 9.48 11.49
CA ARG A 132 0.74 10.69 12.20
C ARG A 132 1.01 10.67 13.70
N LEU A 133 1.16 9.50 14.32
CA LEU A 133 1.61 9.39 15.72
C LEU A 133 3.07 9.85 15.89
N PHE A 134 3.88 9.77 14.83
CA PHE A 134 5.29 10.17 14.79
C PHE A 134 5.46 11.57 14.18
N ASN A 135 4.68 11.92 13.15
CA ASN A 135 4.66 13.22 12.51
C ASN A 135 3.22 13.72 12.29
N PRO A 136 2.68 14.57 13.20
CA PRO A 136 1.32 15.12 13.07
C PRO A 136 1.08 15.98 11.82
N ASN A 137 2.14 16.50 11.19
CA ASN A 137 2.08 17.41 10.04
C ASN A 137 2.19 16.68 8.68
N LEU A 138 1.84 15.39 8.64
CA LEU A 138 1.90 14.54 7.46
C LEU A 138 0.97 15.05 6.34
N VAL A 139 1.51 15.24 5.14
CA VAL A 139 0.80 15.69 3.94
C VAL A 139 0.49 14.50 3.03
N GLY A 140 -0.66 14.53 2.35
CA GLY A 140 -1.08 13.50 1.41
C GLY A 140 -2.13 12.47 1.86
N PRO A 141 -2.43 12.25 3.16
CA PRO A 141 -3.51 11.33 3.53
C PRO A 141 -4.84 11.70 2.86
N ALA A 142 -5.56 10.71 2.36
CA ALA A 142 -6.85 10.91 1.70
C ALA A 142 -7.92 11.32 2.72
N PRO A 143 -8.60 12.47 2.56
CA PRO A 143 -9.55 12.95 3.57
C PRO A 143 -10.98 12.43 3.39
N SER A 144 -11.40 12.04 2.18
CA SER A 144 -12.81 11.73 1.89
C SER A 144 -13.04 10.44 1.08
N LYS A 145 -14.30 10.25 0.70
CA LYS A 145 -14.76 9.26 -0.28
C LYS A 145 -14.71 9.88 -1.66
N THR A 146 -14.56 9.05 -2.68
CA THR A 146 -14.77 9.41 -4.09
C THR A 146 -15.69 8.38 -4.75
N VAL A 147 -16.07 8.61 -6.00
CA VAL A 147 -16.91 7.68 -6.76
C VAL A 147 -16.13 7.15 -7.95
N HIS A 148 -16.12 5.82 -8.11
CA HIS A 148 -15.47 5.17 -9.24
C HIS A 148 -16.00 5.72 -10.58
N GLY A 149 -15.09 6.05 -11.49
CA GLY A 149 -15.42 6.58 -12.82
C GLY A 149 -15.73 8.08 -12.83
N THR A 150 -15.74 8.75 -11.67
CA THR A 150 -15.86 10.21 -11.57
C THR A 150 -14.51 10.84 -11.26
N PRO A 151 -14.04 11.85 -12.02
CA PRO A 151 -12.84 12.59 -11.68
C PRO A 151 -12.95 13.22 -10.29
N ALA A 152 -11.90 13.08 -9.47
CA ALA A 152 -11.85 13.65 -8.13
C ALA A 152 -10.56 14.46 -7.94
N PRO A 153 -10.65 15.69 -7.40
CA PRO A 153 -9.49 16.55 -7.15
C PRO A 153 -8.64 16.04 -5.98
N LEU A 154 -7.40 16.52 -5.88
CA LEU A 154 -6.46 16.17 -4.79
C LEU A 154 -6.99 16.51 -3.39
N CYS A 155 -7.87 17.51 -3.25
CA CYS A 155 -8.49 17.82 -1.96
C CYS A 155 -9.45 16.73 -1.48
N GLU A 156 -9.90 15.83 -2.35
CA GLU A 156 -10.73 14.65 -2.01
C GLU A 156 -9.90 13.37 -1.97
N THR A 157 -8.97 13.19 -2.92
CA THR A 157 -8.16 11.97 -3.04
C THR A 157 -6.92 11.97 -2.15
N GLY A 158 -6.49 13.13 -1.65
CA GLY A 158 -5.12 13.29 -1.15
C GLY A 158 -4.12 12.91 -2.23
N PHE A 159 -3.04 12.19 -1.87
CA PHE A 159 -2.16 11.55 -2.84
C PHE A 159 -2.47 10.05 -3.03
N ASN A 160 -3.73 9.65 -2.80
CA ASN A 160 -4.19 8.34 -3.22
C ASN A 160 -4.57 8.47 -4.69
N LEU A 161 -3.62 8.23 -5.58
CA LEU A 161 -3.81 8.34 -7.04
C LEU A 161 -4.02 6.98 -7.69
N ALA A 162 -4.32 5.96 -6.88
CA ALA A 162 -4.77 4.67 -7.38
C ALA A 162 -6.11 4.80 -8.11
N VAL A 163 -6.34 3.91 -9.08
CA VAL A 163 -7.56 3.92 -9.89
C VAL A 163 -8.13 2.52 -9.95
N THR A 164 -9.39 2.39 -9.53
CA THR A 164 -10.13 1.13 -9.54
C THR A 164 -10.13 0.49 -10.94
N GLY A 165 -9.75 -0.79 -11.00
CA GLY A 165 -9.72 -1.59 -12.22
C GLY A 165 -8.45 -1.42 -13.07
N HIS A 166 -7.49 -0.59 -12.67
CA HIS A 166 -6.23 -0.48 -13.40
C HIS A 166 -5.39 -1.75 -13.31
N ASN A 167 -4.74 -2.08 -14.42
CA ASN A 167 -3.68 -3.08 -14.51
C ASN A 167 -2.32 -2.37 -14.49
N THR A 168 -1.25 -3.16 -14.49
CA THR A 168 0.11 -2.63 -14.36
C THR A 168 0.54 -1.76 -15.54
N PHE A 169 -0.01 -1.98 -16.74
CA PHE A 169 0.25 -1.12 -17.90
C PHE A 169 -0.22 0.33 -17.71
N ASN A 170 -1.13 0.59 -16.77
CA ASN A 170 -1.58 1.95 -16.42
C ASN A 170 -0.70 2.61 -15.34
N LEU A 171 0.20 1.87 -14.67
CA LEU A 171 1.00 2.40 -13.57
C LEU A 171 1.91 3.59 -13.99
N PRO A 172 2.53 3.61 -15.18
CA PRO A 172 3.36 4.76 -15.58
C PRO A 172 2.58 6.09 -15.61
N GLU A 173 1.31 6.07 -15.99
CA GLU A 173 0.45 7.25 -16.00
C GLU A 173 0.17 7.75 -14.57
N GLN A 174 -0.15 6.83 -13.64
CA GLN A 174 -0.31 7.16 -12.22
C GLN A 174 0.97 7.76 -11.63
N VAL A 175 2.14 7.22 -12.00
CA VAL A 175 3.45 7.76 -11.59
C VAL A 175 3.68 9.15 -12.13
N ARG A 176 3.40 9.41 -13.42
CA ARG A 176 3.52 10.75 -14.01
C ARG A 176 2.66 11.76 -13.25
N HIS A 177 1.39 11.42 -13.02
CA HIS A 177 0.46 12.26 -12.27
C HIS A 177 0.95 12.54 -10.84
N LEU A 178 1.52 11.54 -10.15
CA LEU A 178 2.13 11.74 -8.83
C LEU A 178 3.31 12.72 -8.88
N ILE A 179 4.25 12.52 -9.81
CA ILE A 179 5.44 13.38 -9.91
C ILE A 179 5.03 14.83 -10.19
N ASP A 180 4.09 15.04 -11.10
CA ASP A 180 3.59 16.38 -11.43
C ASP A 180 2.90 17.02 -10.22
N SER A 181 2.05 16.25 -9.53
CA SER A 181 1.38 16.72 -8.30
C SER A 181 2.38 17.13 -7.22
N LEU A 182 3.41 16.31 -6.97
CA LEU A 182 4.43 16.58 -5.96
C LEU A 182 5.27 17.83 -6.28
N LYS A 183 5.52 18.11 -7.57
CA LYS A 183 6.28 19.30 -8.01
C LYS A 183 5.48 20.60 -7.85
N THR A 184 4.15 20.54 -7.88
CA THR A 184 3.28 21.72 -7.87
C THR A 184 2.57 21.97 -6.56
N TYR A 185 2.61 21.03 -5.61
CA TYR A 185 1.87 21.15 -4.35
C TYR A 185 2.57 22.13 -3.39
N GLU A 186 1.88 23.20 -3.00
CA GLU A 186 2.50 24.33 -2.28
C GLU A 186 3.06 23.98 -0.89
N ASP A 187 2.46 23.02 -0.19
CA ASP A 187 2.86 22.64 1.19
C ASP A 187 4.01 21.62 1.25
N ILE A 188 4.69 21.37 0.13
CA ILE A 188 5.75 20.36 0.01
C ILE A 188 7.00 20.99 -0.58
N ASP A 189 8.14 20.78 0.08
CA ASP A 189 9.44 20.97 -0.54
C ASP A 189 9.79 19.72 -1.37
N PHE A 190 9.65 19.84 -2.69
CA PHE A 190 9.88 18.71 -3.60
C PHE A 190 11.29 18.12 -3.47
N ASP A 191 12.31 18.93 -3.17
CA ASP A 191 13.69 18.49 -3.12
C ASP A 191 14.12 18.00 -1.73
N MET A 192 13.55 18.58 -0.67
CA MET A 192 14.02 18.37 0.70
C MET A 192 13.15 17.45 1.55
N ASP A 193 11.85 17.34 1.26
CA ASP A 193 10.94 16.53 2.07
C ASP A 193 11.04 15.03 1.76
N TRP A 194 11.07 14.19 2.79
CA TRP A 194 10.97 12.74 2.61
C TRP A 194 9.55 12.31 2.23
N LYS A 195 9.47 11.53 1.16
CA LYS A 195 8.23 11.02 0.56
C LYS A 195 8.16 9.51 0.73
N LEU A 196 7.06 9.01 1.27
CA LEU A 196 6.76 7.58 1.37
C LEU A 196 5.65 7.22 0.38
N LEU A 197 5.98 6.40 -0.61
CA LEU A 197 5.04 5.91 -1.60
C LEU A 197 4.71 4.44 -1.34
N THR A 198 3.43 4.07 -1.40
CA THR A 198 3.00 2.67 -1.40
C THR A 198 2.39 2.27 -2.74
N VAL A 199 2.86 1.17 -3.32
CA VAL A 199 2.38 0.62 -4.60
C VAL A 199 1.90 -0.81 -4.38
N LEU A 200 0.65 -1.08 -4.77
CA LEU A 200 0.11 -2.44 -4.90
C LEU A 200 -0.70 -2.53 -6.19
N ILE A 201 -0.20 -3.32 -7.14
CA ILE A 201 -0.81 -3.53 -8.46
C ILE A 201 -0.38 -4.89 -9.03
N GLY A 202 -1.11 -5.40 -10.02
CA GLY A 202 -0.80 -6.68 -10.68
C GLY A 202 -1.87 -7.75 -10.49
N MET A 203 -2.76 -7.61 -9.49
CA MET A 203 -3.87 -8.55 -9.28
C MET A 203 -4.88 -8.52 -10.43
N ASN A 204 -5.15 -7.33 -10.98
CA ASN A 204 -6.00 -7.21 -12.17
C ASN A 204 -5.36 -7.87 -13.39
N ASP A 205 -4.04 -7.78 -13.58
CA ASP A 205 -3.32 -8.47 -14.65
C ASP A 205 -3.56 -9.99 -14.57
N ILE A 206 -3.50 -10.58 -13.37
CA ILE A 206 -3.84 -12.00 -13.17
C ILE A 206 -5.33 -12.26 -13.45
N CYS A 207 -6.23 -11.40 -12.98
CA CYS A 207 -7.68 -11.48 -13.25
C CYS A 207 -8.03 -11.43 -14.75
N ASP A 208 -7.16 -10.84 -15.56
CA ASP A 208 -7.31 -10.62 -17.00
C ASP A 208 -6.41 -11.49 -17.87
N TYR A 209 -5.48 -12.25 -17.29
CA TYR A 209 -4.46 -13.04 -17.98
C TYR A 209 -5.01 -13.89 -19.14
N CYS A 210 -6.15 -14.56 -18.94
CA CYS A 210 -6.77 -15.39 -19.96
C CYS A 210 -7.39 -14.61 -21.15
N LYS A 211 -7.56 -13.29 -21.03
CA LYS A 211 -8.11 -12.41 -22.07
C LYS A 211 -7.10 -12.17 -23.19
N ASP A 212 -5.79 -12.23 -22.91
CA ASP A 212 -4.74 -12.11 -23.93
C ASP A 212 -4.85 -13.21 -25.00
N LYS A 213 -5.12 -14.45 -24.57
CA LYS A 213 -5.36 -15.60 -25.47
C LYS A 213 -6.61 -15.42 -26.35
N ALA A 214 -7.62 -14.70 -25.85
CA ALA A 214 -8.84 -14.41 -26.61
C ALA A 214 -8.64 -13.29 -27.67
N LEU A 215 -7.65 -12.41 -27.48
CA LEU A 215 -7.24 -11.42 -28.48
C LEU A 215 -6.34 -12.05 -29.56
N LEU A 216 -5.46 -12.98 -29.15
CA LEU A 216 -4.57 -13.75 -30.05
C LEU A 216 -5.32 -14.61 -31.07
N THR A 217 -6.51 -15.11 -30.75
CA THR A 217 -7.33 -15.90 -31.70
C THR A 217 -8.04 -15.04 -32.76
N LYS A 218 -7.94 -13.71 -32.68
CA LYS A 218 -8.60 -12.76 -33.60
C LYS A 218 -7.65 -12.02 -34.54
N LEU A 219 -6.33 -12.11 -34.35
CA LEU A 219 -5.35 -11.38 -35.15
C LEU A 219 -4.37 -12.37 -35.80
N ASP A 220 -4.36 -12.36 -37.13
CA ASP A 220 -3.48 -13.14 -37.98
C ASP A 220 -2.00 -12.80 -37.69
N HIS A 221 -1.23 -13.83 -37.32
CA HIS A 221 0.24 -13.94 -37.30
C HIS A 221 1.14 -12.68 -37.26
N GLN A 222 0.86 -11.68 -36.41
CA GLN A 222 1.86 -10.64 -36.15
C GLN A 222 1.83 -10.15 -34.70
N GLN A 223 2.80 -10.65 -33.94
CA GLN A 223 3.33 -10.13 -32.66
C GLN A 223 2.33 -9.38 -31.79
N THR A 224 1.31 -10.06 -31.29
CA THR A 224 0.39 -9.49 -30.30
C THR A 224 1.05 -9.57 -28.92
N LEU A 225 1.38 -8.43 -28.33
CA LEU A 225 1.82 -8.34 -26.94
C LEU A 225 0.72 -8.93 -26.03
N SER A 226 1.07 -9.90 -25.19
CA SER A 226 0.22 -10.38 -24.09
C SER A 226 0.21 -9.29 -23.01
N LEU A 227 -0.77 -8.38 -23.05
CA LEU A 227 -0.81 -7.16 -22.25
C LEU A 227 -0.73 -7.45 -20.74
N PHE A 228 -1.29 -8.57 -20.30
CA PHE A 228 -1.40 -9.00 -18.90
C PHE A 228 -0.40 -10.12 -18.53
N SER A 229 0.67 -10.28 -19.31
CA SER A 229 1.73 -11.26 -19.05
C SER A 229 2.66 -10.86 -17.91
N VAL A 230 3.42 -11.83 -17.39
CA VAL A 230 4.49 -11.61 -16.40
C VAL A 230 5.52 -10.64 -16.95
N GLU A 231 5.88 -10.75 -18.23
CA GLU A 231 6.87 -9.90 -18.88
C GLU A 231 6.42 -8.44 -18.92
N ASN A 232 5.17 -8.18 -19.30
CA ASN A 232 4.63 -6.82 -19.33
C ASN A 232 4.42 -6.25 -17.92
N PHE A 233 3.98 -7.07 -16.97
CA PHE A 233 3.93 -6.69 -15.56
C PHE A 233 5.30 -6.16 -15.09
N ILE A 234 6.38 -6.93 -15.31
CA ILE A 234 7.73 -6.49 -14.93
C ILE A 234 8.22 -5.30 -15.75
N HIS A 235 7.89 -5.22 -17.03
CA HIS A 235 8.23 -4.08 -17.88
C HIS A 235 7.64 -2.78 -17.33
N TYR A 236 6.33 -2.74 -17.10
CA TYR A 236 5.67 -1.52 -16.64
C TYR A 236 6.02 -1.17 -15.20
N MET A 237 6.19 -2.16 -14.31
CA MET A 237 6.77 -1.94 -12.98
C MET A 237 8.16 -1.29 -13.08
N THR A 238 9.02 -1.81 -13.96
CA THR A 238 10.37 -1.27 -14.18
C THR A 238 10.32 0.18 -14.64
N VAL A 239 9.53 0.49 -15.68
CA VAL A 239 9.39 1.84 -16.22
C VAL A 239 8.92 2.82 -15.14
N SER A 240 7.87 2.46 -14.41
CA SER A 240 7.33 3.27 -13.31
C SER A 240 8.34 3.55 -12.20
N LEU A 241 9.09 2.53 -11.76
CA LEU A 241 10.09 2.70 -10.70
C LEU A 241 11.32 3.48 -11.18
N GLU A 242 11.70 3.37 -12.46
CA GLU A 242 12.77 4.18 -13.05
C GLU A 242 12.38 5.66 -13.15
N MET A 243 11.14 5.97 -13.54
CA MET A 243 10.62 7.35 -13.55
C MET A 243 10.75 7.99 -12.15
N LEU A 244 10.27 7.30 -11.11
CA LEU A 244 10.37 7.77 -9.73
C LEU A 244 11.84 7.97 -9.30
N ARG A 245 12.70 6.96 -9.53
CA ARG A 245 14.12 7.00 -9.17
C ARG A 245 14.86 8.16 -9.82
N ASN A 246 14.51 8.49 -11.06
CA ASN A 246 15.19 9.50 -11.85
C ASN A 246 14.69 10.92 -11.57
N GLU A 247 13.40 11.09 -11.24
CA GLU A 247 12.78 12.42 -11.11
C GLU A 247 12.49 12.85 -9.68
N VAL A 248 12.35 11.93 -8.72
CA VAL A 248 11.90 12.24 -7.36
C VAL A 248 13.05 12.02 -6.36
N PRO A 249 13.58 13.09 -5.75
CA PRO A 249 14.55 12.97 -4.67
C PRO A 249 13.86 12.56 -3.36
N ARG A 250 14.64 12.00 -2.42
CA ARG A 250 14.21 11.68 -1.04
C ARG A 250 12.91 10.88 -0.98
N MET A 251 12.90 9.72 -1.62
CA MET A 251 11.72 8.87 -1.66
C MET A 251 12.01 7.42 -1.26
N ILE A 252 11.13 6.89 -0.41
CA ILE A 252 11.04 5.46 -0.11
C ILE A 252 9.78 4.94 -0.79
N VAL A 253 9.92 3.93 -1.64
CA VAL A 253 8.80 3.26 -2.33
C VAL A 253 8.61 1.88 -1.73
N ASN A 254 7.51 1.67 -1.03
CA ASN A 254 7.02 0.36 -0.66
C ASN A 254 6.30 -0.27 -1.85
N VAL A 255 6.83 -1.38 -2.38
CA VAL A 255 6.11 -2.22 -3.34
C VAL A 255 5.59 -3.44 -2.59
N VAL A 256 4.28 -3.58 -2.48
CA VAL A 256 3.65 -4.70 -1.77
C VAL A 256 3.50 -5.90 -2.69
N GLN A 257 3.87 -7.08 -2.20
CA GLN A 257 3.79 -8.33 -2.96
C GLN A 257 2.33 -8.72 -3.24
N ILE A 258 2.10 -9.29 -4.43
CA ILE A 258 0.81 -9.83 -4.85
C ILE A 258 0.48 -11.07 -4.00
N LEU A 259 -0.77 -11.22 -3.55
CA LEU A 259 -1.21 -12.39 -2.80
C LEU A 259 -1.53 -13.61 -3.71
N PRO A 260 -1.56 -14.84 -3.16
CA PRO A 260 -2.11 -16.00 -3.86
C PRO A 260 -3.62 -15.84 -4.09
N MET A 261 -4.04 -15.78 -5.35
CA MET A 261 -5.43 -15.46 -5.69
C MET A 261 -6.35 -16.68 -5.71
N GLU A 262 -5.83 -17.92 -5.79
CA GLU A 262 -6.66 -19.13 -5.89
C GLU A 262 -7.69 -19.25 -4.77
N THR A 263 -7.26 -18.96 -3.53
CA THR A 263 -8.05 -19.11 -2.31
C THR A 263 -9.19 -18.10 -2.22
N LEU A 264 -9.13 -16.98 -2.96
CA LEU A 264 -10.25 -16.04 -3.08
C LEU A 264 -11.50 -16.69 -3.71
N ARG A 265 -11.36 -17.80 -4.45
CA ARG A 265 -12.50 -18.58 -4.98
C ARG A 265 -13.37 -19.20 -3.87
N GLU A 266 -12.84 -19.30 -2.65
CA GLU A 266 -13.61 -19.75 -1.48
C GLU A 266 -14.49 -18.64 -0.90
N VAL A 267 -14.20 -17.37 -1.21
CA VAL A 267 -14.93 -16.20 -0.71
C VAL A 267 -16.18 -15.97 -1.57
N GLN A 268 -17.21 -16.76 -1.29
CA GLN A 268 -18.45 -16.76 -2.05
C GLN A 268 -19.69 -16.86 -1.17
N LYS A 269 -20.76 -16.20 -1.59
CA LYS A 269 -22.13 -16.33 -1.08
C LYS A 269 -23.11 -16.32 -2.27
N PRO A 270 -24.30 -16.90 -2.15
CA PRO A 270 -25.32 -16.87 -3.20
C PRO A 270 -26.02 -15.49 -3.24
N THR A 271 -25.25 -14.42 -3.47
CA THR A 271 -25.74 -13.04 -3.56
C THR A 271 -25.37 -12.41 -4.90
N PRO A 272 -26.16 -11.46 -5.43
CA PRO A 272 -25.83 -10.75 -6.67
C PRO A 272 -24.45 -10.09 -6.64
N GLY A 273 -24.02 -9.59 -5.47
CA GLY A 273 -22.71 -8.96 -5.29
C GLY A 273 -21.55 -9.92 -5.52
N CYS A 274 -21.54 -11.10 -4.89
CA CYS A 274 -20.47 -12.06 -5.13
C CYS A 274 -20.42 -12.55 -6.60
N LEU A 275 -21.55 -12.52 -7.34
CA LEU A 275 -21.56 -12.87 -8.76
C LEU A 275 -20.75 -11.90 -9.62
N LEU A 276 -20.53 -10.65 -9.15
CA LEU A 276 -19.73 -9.64 -9.86
C LEU A 276 -18.27 -10.09 -10.04
N GLN A 277 -17.74 -10.94 -9.16
CA GLN A 277 -16.39 -11.50 -9.30
C GLN A 277 -16.17 -12.18 -10.65
N ARG A 278 -17.22 -12.81 -11.19
CA ARG A 278 -17.15 -13.47 -12.51
C ARG A 278 -16.99 -12.48 -13.66
N SER A 279 -17.28 -11.20 -13.42
CA SER A 279 -17.08 -10.10 -14.37
C SER A 279 -15.67 -9.54 -14.25
N PHE A 280 -15.29 -9.04 -13.07
CA PHE A 280 -14.03 -8.32 -12.89
C PHE A 280 -12.80 -9.22 -12.69
N CYS A 281 -12.97 -10.48 -12.24
CA CYS A 281 -11.88 -11.46 -12.11
C CYS A 281 -12.21 -12.80 -12.77
N SER A 282 -12.64 -12.72 -14.03
CA SER A 282 -13.20 -13.85 -14.76
C SER A 282 -12.22 -15.02 -14.96
N CYS A 283 -10.92 -14.74 -15.13
CA CYS A 283 -9.91 -15.77 -15.36
C CYS A 283 -9.68 -16.65 -14.12
N LEU A 284 -9.89 -16.10 -12.92
CA LEU A 284 -9.81 -16.83 -11.66
C LEU A 284 -11.10 -17.62 -11.35
N VAL A 285 -12.25 -16.96 -11.48
CA VAL A 285 -13.50 -17.47 -10.90
C VAL A 285 -14.25 -18.42 -11.85
N LYS A 286 -14.16 -18.23 -13.18
CA LYS A 286 -14.91 -19.06 -14.14
C LYS A 286 -14.37 -20.49 -14.30
N PRO A 287 -13.05 -20.76 -14.31
CA PRO A 287 -12.54 -22.12 -14.49
C PRO A 287 -13.05 -23.10 -13.43
N ALA A 288 -13.33 -24.33 -13.85
CA ALA A 288 -13.74 -25.40 -12.95
C ALA A 288 -12.60 -25.79 -11.98
N PRO A 289 -12.90 -26.20 -10.73
CA PRO A 289 -11.91 -26.73 -9.81
C PRO A 289 -11.07 -27.85 -10.46
N GLY A 290 -9.74 -27.78 -10.30
CA GLY A 290 -8.80 -28.77 -10.84
C GLY A 290 -8.56 -28.72 -12.36
N SER A 291 -9.22 -27.82 -13.09
CA SER A 291 -9.05 -27.67 -14.55
C SER A 291 -7.63 -27.21 -14.92
N ALA A 292 -7.21 -27.52 -16.15
CA ALA A 292 -5.92 -27.07 -16.67
C ALA A 292 -5.78 -25.54 -16.68
N ALA A 293 -6.85 -24.83 -17.02
CA ALA A 293 -6.88 -23.36 -17.03
C ALA A 293 -6.66 -22.77 -15.63
N LEU A 294 -7.26 -23.36 -14.58
CA LEU A 294 -7.02 -22.90 -13.21
C LEU A 294 -5.58 -23.18 -12.77
N LYS A 295 -5.07 -24.39 -13.03
CA LYS A 295 -3.68 -24.76 -12.70
C LYS A 295 -2.66 -23.85 -13.39
N GLU A 296 -2.90 -23.48 -14.65
CA GLU A 296 -2.09 -22.52 -15.38
C GLU A 296 -2.11 -21.15 -14.69
N LEU A 297 -3.28 -20.62 -14.35
CA LEU A 297 -3.38 -19.31 -13.69
C LEU A 297 -2.67 -19.27 -12.33
N VAL A 298 -2.76 -20.36 -11.55
CA VAL A 298 -2.04 -20.48 -10.27
C VAL A 298 -0.53 -20.48 -10.49
N GLY A 299 -0.05 -21.16 -11.54
CA GLY A 299 1.35 -21.09 -11.96
C GLY A 299 1.78 -19.67 -12.33
N VAL A 300 0.97 -18.96 -13.11
CA VAL A 300 1.22 -17.57 -13.51
C VAL A 300 1.26 -16.63 -12.30
N ASN A 301 0.33 -16.75 -11.35
CA ASN A 301 0.36 -15.95 -10.12
C ASN A 301 1.69 -16.11 -9.35
N LEU A 302 2.22 -17.34 -9.28
CA LEU A 302 3.52 -17.61 -8.66
C LEU A 302 4.68 -17.02 -9.48
N GLU A 303 4.59 -17.01 -10.81
CA GLU A 303 5.58 -16.37 -11.68
C GLU A 303 5.60 -14.85 -11.50
N PHE A 304 4.44 -14.19 -11.38
CA PHE A 304 4.32 -12.77 -11.02
C PHE A 304 5.07 -12.46 -9.72
N GLN A 305 4.82 -13.23 -8.66
CA GLN A 305 5.47 -13.04 -7.36
C GLN A 305 7.00 -13.18 -7.46
N LYS A 306 7.47 -14.26 -8.11
CA LYS A 306 8.91 -14.54 -8.29
C LYS A 306 9.60 -13.47 -9.14
N ALA A 307 8.95 -13.04 -10.22
CA ALA A 307 9.53 -12.05 -11.10
C ALA A 307 9.63 -10.68 -10.41
N LEU A 308 8.65 -10.30 -9.58
CA LEU A 308 8.72 -9.08 -8.78
C LEU A 308 9.85 -9.14 -7.75
N GLU A 309 9.99 -10.27 -7.06
CA GLU A 309 11.11 -10.52 -6.14
C GLU A 309 12.46 -10.39 -6.85
N GLN A 310 12.60 -10.98 -8.03
CA GLN A 310 13.83 -10.89 -8.84
C GLN A 310 14.13 -9.45 -9.28
N LEU A 311 13.11 -8.69 -9.70
CA LEU A 311 13.26 -7.29 -10.10
C LEU A 311 13.82 -6.43 -8.94
N LEU A 312 13.33 -6.65 -7.72
CA LEU A 312 13.65 -5.85 -6.54
C LEU A 312 14.80 -6.40 -5.69
N HIS A 313 15.35 -7.57 -6.04
CA HIS A 313 16.46 -8.19 -5.30
C HIS A 313 17.77 -7.39 -5.41
N SER A 314 17.98 -6.67 -6.52
CA SER A 314 19.22 -5.93 -6.80
C SER A 314 19.21 -4.48 -6.28
N ASP A 315 20.36 -3.81 -6.35
CA ASP A 315 20.51 -2.38 -6.03
C ASP A 315 20.03 -1.44 -7.16
N ARG A 316 19.36 -1.96 -8.21
CA ARG A 316 18.86 -1.17 -9.35
C ARG A 316 18.08 0.08 -8.93
N PHE A 317 17.23 -0.07 -7.92
CA PHE A 317 16.38 1.00 -7.39
C PHE A 317 16.84 1.54 -6.04
N PHE A 318 18.15 1.48 -5.78
CA PHE A 318 18.76 1.97 -4.56
C PHE A 318 19.84 3.02 -4.89
N LYS A 319 19.76 4.18 -4.24
CA LYS A 319 20.79 5.23 -4.21
C LYS A 319 20.68 5.98 -2.89
N ASN A 320 21.61 6.91 -2.64
CA ASN A 320 21.70 7.57 -1.34
C ASN A 320 20.36 8.17 -0.84
N ASP A 321 19.57 8.79 -1.71
CA ASP A 321 18.32 9.48 -1.37
C ASP A 321 17.05 8.76 -1.89
N PHE A 322 17.16 7.52 -2.35
CA PHE A 322 16.02 6.81 -2.94
C PHE A 322 16.15 5.30 -2.77
N ALA A 323 15.06 4.64 -2.37
CA ALA A 323 15.01 3.19 -2.28
C ALA A 323 13.62 2.66 -2.66
N VAL A 324 13.60 1.55 -3.40
CA VAL A 324 12.40 0.71 -3.54
C VAL A 324 12.59 -0.52 -2.66
N VAL A 325 11.58 -0.82 -1.84
CA VAL A 325 11.60 -1.91 -0.87
C VAL A 325 10.40 -2.82 -1.12
N LEU A 326 10.66 -4.12 -1.30
CA LEU A 326 9.61 -5.12 -1.35
C LEU A 326 9.03 -5.34 0.05
N GLN A 327 7.71 -5.33 0.16
CA GLN A 327 6.99 -5.64 1.40
C GLN A 327 6.18 -6.93 1.17
N PRO A 328 6.74 -8.11 1.51
CA PRO A 328 6.23 -9.41 1.11
C PRO A 328 5.12 -9.97 2.00
N PHE A 329 4.63 -9.25 3.01
CA PHE A 329 3.71 -9.79 4.02
C PHE A 329 2.47 -10.51 3.46
N LEU A 330 2.03 -10.20 2.23
CA LEU A 330 0.89 -10.85 1.55
C LEU A 330 1.23 -12.10 0.73
N LYS A 331 2.51 -12.43 0.52
CA LYS A 331 2.97 -13.49 -0.40
C LYS A 331 2.30 -14.85 -0.15
N HIS A 332 1.95 -15.13 1.11
CA HIS A 332 1.40 -16.41 1.55
C HIS A 332 0.02 -16.27 2.23
N ALA A 333 -0.61 -15.10 2.14
CA ALA A 333 -1.84 -14.82 2.87
C ALA A 333 -3.02 -15.67 2.38
N ASP A 334 -3.62 -16.43 3.30
CA ASP A 334 -4.92 -17.10 3.13
C ASP A 334 -6.06 -16.18 3.60
N PRO A 335 -7.26 -16.27 3.00
CA PRO A 335 -8.44 -15.60 3.50
C PRO A 335 -8.71 -15.91 4.98
N PRO A 336 -9.18 -14.93 5.76
CA PRO A 336 -9.48 -15.13 7.18
C PRO A 336 -10.61 -16.14 7.36
N ARG A 337 -10.51 -16.97 8.40
CA ARG A 337 -11.48 -18.00 8.74
C ARG A 337 -11.94 -17.87 10.19
N LEU A 338 -13.20 -18.21 10.43
CA LEU A 338 -13.76 -18.35 11.76
C LEU A 338 -13.25 -19.66 12.41
N PRO A 339 -13.39 -19.84 13.75
CA PRO A 339 -12.99 -21.08 14.43
C PRO A 339 -13.62 -22.37 13.88
N ASN A 340 -14.73 -22.26 13.15
CA ASN A 340 -15.40 -23.38 12.48
C ASN A 340 -14.85 -23.69 11.07
N GLY A 341 -13.79 -23.00 10.63
CA GLY A 341 -13.13 -23.18 9.34
C GLY A 341 -13.78 -22.47 8.16
N LYS A 342 -14.93 -21.81 8.33
CA LYS A 342 -15.59 -21.04 7.26
C LYS A 342 -14.90 -19.68 7.09
N ILE A 343 -14.93 -19.15 5.87
CA ILE A 343 -14.47 -17.80 5.57
C ILE A 343 -15.15 -16.77 6.48
N ASP A 344 -14.36 -15.91 7.12
CA ASP A 344 -14.85 -14.76 7.86
C ASP A 344 -15.24 -13.65 6.87
N MET A 345 -16.51 -13.67 6.49
CA MET A 345 -17.08 -12.72 5.54
C MET A 345 -17.19 -11.29 6.07
N SER A 346 -16.84 -11.01 7.34
CA SER A 346 -16.74 -9.64 7.85
C SER A 346 -15.56 -8.87 7.26
N PHE A 347 -14.56 -9.57 6.73
CA PHE A 347 -13.42 -8.97 6.03
C PHE A 347 -13.72 -8.54 4.60
N PHE A 348 -14.81 -9.01 3.99
CA PHE A 348 -15.08 -8.78 2.57
C PHE A 348 -16.30 -7.89 2.32
N THR A 349 -16.19 -7.00 1.34
CA THR A 349 -17.28 -6.11 0.91
C THR A 349 -18.41 -6.94 0.27
N PRO A 350 -19.56 -6.33 -0.09
CA PRO A 350 -20.67 -7.05 -0.72
C PRO A 350 -20.32 -7.74 -2.06
N ASP A 351 -19.20 -7.38 -2.72
CA ASP A 351 -18.69 -8.10 -3.90
C ASP A 351 -17.90 -9.37 -3.58
N CYS A 352 -17.64 -9.63 -2.30
CA CYS A 352 -16.96 -10.81 -1.79
C CYS A 352 -15.50 -10.93 -2.26
N PHE A 353 -14.89 -9.83 -2.69
CA PHE A 353 -13.55 -9.79 -3.25
C PHE A 353 -12.69 -8.72 -2.57
N HIS A 354 -13.17 -7.48 -2.53
CA HIS A 354 -12.45 -6.39 -1.86
C HIS A 354 -12.60 -6.48 -0.35
N PHE A 355 -11.68 -5.84 0.37
CA PHE A 355 -11.71 -5.84 1.82
C PHE A 355 -12.60 -4.74 2.39
N THR A 356 -13.25 -5.04 3.52
CA THR A 356 -13.88 -4.01 4.36
C THR A 356 -12.80 -3.23 5.11
N MET A 357 -13.22 -2.17 5.83
CA MET A 357 -12.36 -1.47 6.79
C MET A 357 -11.56 -2.42 7.70
N LYS A 358 -12.15 -3.54 8.13
CA LYS A 358 -11.47 -4.56 8.95
C LYS A 358 -10.22 -5.12 8.26
N GLY A 359 -10.33 -5.52 6.99
CA GLY A 359 -9.17 -6.03 6.25
C GLY A 359 -8.16 -4.94 5.91
N HIS A 360 -8.63 -3.73 5.59
CA HIS A 360 -7.77 -2.58 5.38
C HIS A 360 -6.88 -2.26 6.60
N GLU A 361 -7.42 -2.37 7.81
CA GLU A 361 -6.61 -2.16 9.02
C GLU A 361 -5.52 -3.21 9.19
N GLU A 362 -5.81 -4.48 8.95
CA GLU A 362 -4.80 -5.54 9.01
C GLU A 362 -3.72 -5.37 7.93
N LEU A 363 -4.09 -4.95 6.71
CA LEU A 363 -3.12 -4.59 5.68
C LEU A 363 -2.19 -3.46 6.12
N ALA A 364 -2.72 -2.43 6.79
CA ALA A 364 -1.93 -1.31 7.27
C ALA A 364 -0.89 -1.74 8.32
N LYS A 365 -1.29 -2.62 9.25
CA LYS A 365 -0.41 -3.18 10.28
C LYS A 365 0.68 -4.07 9.67
N GLY A 366 0.31 -4.93 8.72
CA GLY A 366 1.27 -5.77 7.99
C GLY A 366 2.33 -4.95 7.28
N LEU A 367 1.92 -3.89 6.56
CA LEU A 367 2.84 -2.98 5.88
C LEU A 367 3.75 -2.24 6.87
N TRP A 368 3.18 -1.67 7.95
CA TRP A 368 3.96 -0.99 8.98
C TRP A 368 5.04 -1.89 9.57
N ASN A 369 4.68 -3.11 9.99
CA ASN A 369 5.64 -4.06 10.58
C ASN A 369 6.77 -4.38 9.60
N ASN A 370 6.44 -4.65 8.34
CA ASN A 370 7.40 -4.94 7.27
C ASN A 370 8.42 -3.81 7.05
N MET A 371 8.03 -2.54 7.18
CA MET A 371 8.94 -1.39 7.04
C MET A 371 10.04 -1.36 8.12
N PHE A 372 9.77 -1.89 9.32
CA PHE A 372 10.70 -1.90 10.46
C PHE A 372 11.34 -3.26 10.72
N GLN A 373 11.34 -4.13 9.72
CA GLN A 373 11.99 -5.44 9.76
C GLN A 373 13.04 -5.56 8.65
N PRO A 374 14.23 -6.12 8.97
CA PRO A 374 15.27 -6.33 7.98
C PRO A 374 14.82 -7.34 6.94
N GLU A 375 15.44 -7.29 5.76
CA GLU A 375 15.10 -8.27 4.74
C GLU A 375 15.53 -9.69 5.14
N GLY A 376 14.74 -10.67 4.73
CA GLY A 376 14.84 -12.06 5.18
C GLY A 376 14.10 -12.34 6.48
N GLU A 377 13.75 -11.31 7.27
CA GLU A 377 13.04 -11.42 8.54
C GLU A 377 11.71 -10.65 8.56
N LYS A 378 11.26 -10.18 7.40
CA LYS A 378 9.96 -9.52 7.26
C LYS A 378 8.83 -10.48 7.62
N PHE A 379 7.89 -10.00 8.41
CA PHE A 379 6.70 -10.72 8.82
C PHE A 379 5.85 -11.14 7.60
N MET A 380 5.35 -12.37 7.64
CA MET A 380 4.51 -12.96 6.61
C MET A 380 3.15 -13.29 7.21
N VAL A 381 2.08 -12.79 6.61
CA VAL A 381 0.72 -13.14 7.00
C VAL A 381 0.44 -14.54 6.47
N GLU A 382 0.18 -15.49 7.37
CA GLU A 382 -0.37 -16.79 7.00
C GLU A 382 -1.87 -16.68 6.74
N SER A 383 -2.62 -16.03 7.63
CA SER A 383 -4.00 -15.61 7.40
C SER A 383 -4.35 -14.40 8.27
N PHE A 384 -5.39 -13.66 7.91
CA PHE A 384 -5.93 -12.58 8.74
C PHE A 384 -6.91 -13.06 9.82
N SER A 385 -6.92 -14.37 10.12
CA SER A 385 -7.81 -14.94 11.15
C SER A 385 -7.42 -14.46 12.55
N ASP A 386 -6.12 -14.29 12.77
CA ASP A 386 -5.56 -13.71 13.99
C ASP A 386 -5.19 -12.24 13.75
N PRO A 387 -5.53 -11.32 14.66
CA PRO A 387 -5.17 -9.91 14.53
C PRO A 387 -3.65 -9.72 14.51
N ILE A 388 -3.16 -8.88 13.60
CA ILE A 388 -1.75 -8.48 13.56
C ILE A 388 -1.50 -7.49 14.70
N GLU A 389 -0.43 -7.72 15.47
CA GLU A 389 0.06 -6.79 16.47
C GLU A 389 1.06 -5.80 15.85
N LEU A 390 0.93 -4.52 16.17
CA LEU A 390 1.86 -3.49 15.70
C LEU A 390 3.17 -3.55 16.48
N VAL A 391 4.29 -3.51 15.75
CA VAL A 391 5.62 -3.44 16.36
C VAL A 391 6.14 -2.01 16.38
N CYS A 392 6.84 -1.63 17.44
CA CYS A 392 7.54 -0.35 17.48
C CYS A 392 8.88 -0.43 16.72
N PRO A 393 9.35 0.68 16.14
CA PRO A 393 10.71 0.76 15.61
C PRO A 393 11.73 0.36 16.70
N PRO A 394 12.66 -0.57 16.42
CA PRO A 394 13.64 -1.00 17.41
C PRO A 394 14.54 0.16 17.88
N VAL A 395 14.81 0.26 19.19
CA VAL A 395 15.72 1.29 19.73
C VAL A 395 17.12 1.21 19.13
N SER A 396 17.59 -0.01 18.81
CA SER A 396 18.88 -0.24 18.15
C SER A 396 18.90 0.12 16.67
N HIS A 397 17.73 0.22 16.02
CA HIS A 397 17.58 0.56 14.62
C HIS A 397 16.23 1.27 14.38
N PRO A 398 16.14 2.58 14.68
CA PRO A 398 14.87 3.32 14.61
C PRO A 398 14.51 3.78 13.18
N PHE A 399 15.23 3.28 12.17
CA PHE A 399 15.09 3.68 10.77
C PHE A 399 14.24 2.66 9.99
N ILE A 400 13.66 3.12 8.88
CA ILE A 400 12.99 2.23 7.92
C ILE A 400 14.07 1.40 7.22
N TYR A 401 13.86 0.09 7.13
CA TYR A 401 14.78 -0.79 6.41
C TYR A 401 14.64 -0.61 4.90
N THR A 402 15.67 -0.05 4.26
CA THR A 402 15.64 0.34 2.85
C THR A 402 16.70 -0.32 1.96
N ARG A 403 17.66 -1.03 2.55
CA ARG A 403 18.72 -1.72 1.81
C ARG A 403 18.21 -3.06 1.25
N PRO A 404 18.33 -3.32 -0.06
CA PRO A 404 17.90 -4.58 -0.66
C PRO A 404 18.89 -5.72 -0.35
N SER A 405 18.39 -6.97 -0.33
CA SER A 405 19.18 -8.17 0.00
C SER A 405 20.42 -8.36 -0.87
N GLY A 406 20.33 -8.05 -2.17
CA GLY A 406 21.42 -8.21 -3.13
C GLY A 406 22.42 -7.05 -3.13
N ALA A 407 22.17 -5.96 -2.41
CA ALA A 407 23.15 -4.88 -2.28
C ALA A 407 24.35 -5.40 -1.49
N LYS A 408 25.54 -5.35 -2.10
CA LYS A 408 26.78 -5.68 -1.40
C LYS A 408 26.88 -4.78 -0.17
N SER A 409 27.02 -5.37 1.01
CA SER A 409 27.49 -4.62 2.18
C SER A 409 28.88 -4.12 1.83
N GLY A 410 28.99 -2.85 1.41
CA GLY A 410 30.27 -2.18 1.39
C GLY A 410 30.87 -2.34 2.77
N SER A 411 32.10 -2.82 2.86
CA SER A 411 32.78 -3.12 4.12
C SER A 411 32.72 -1.91 5.05
N ALA A 412 31.69 -1.84 5.89
CA ALA A 412 31.72 -1.05 7.09
C ALA A 412 32.83 -1.69 7.90
N GLY A 413 33.99 -1.02 7.94
CA GLY A 413 35.18 -1.55 8.58
C GLY A 413 34.82 -2.07 9.95
N ILE A 414 34.82 -3.39 10.09
CA ILE A 414 34.96 -4.04 11.39
C ILE A 414 36.31 -3.55 11.87
N ARG A 415 36.32 -2.45 12.62
CA ARG A 415 37.40 -2.18 13.55
C ARG A 415 37.31 -3.35 14.52
N HIS A 416 38.12 -4.38 14.27
CA HIS A 416 38.47 -5.34 15.28
C HIS A 416 38.83 -4.53 16.52
N LEU A 417 38.00 -4.64 17.55
CA LEU A 417 38.45 -4.39 18.92
C LEU A 417 39.60 -5.38 19.11
N ALA A 418 40.82 -4.90 18.88
CA ALA A 418 42.00 -5.55 19.39
C ALA A 418 41.82 -5.60 20.90
N ALA A 419 41.50 -6.79 21.41
CA ALA A 419 41.60 -7.06 22.82
C ALA A 419 43.04 -6.73 23.23
N ALA A 420 43.21 -5.61 23.94
CA ALA A 420 44.47 -5.31 24.60
C ALA A 420 44.66 -6.37 25.68
N LEU A 421 45.37 -7.45 25.33
CA LEU A 421 46.01 -8.33 26.28
C LEU A 421 47.02 -7.48 27.06
N VAL A 422 46.60 -7.00 28.23
CA VAL A 422 47.51 -6.48 29.25
C VAL A 422 48.28 -7.69 29.79
N LEU A 423 49.41 -7.99 29.17
CA LEU A 423 50.41 -8.87 29.75
C LEU A 423 51.07 -8.12 30.93
N PRO A 424 51.17 -8.71 32.13
CA PRO A 424 51.89 -8.07 33.22
C PRO A 424 53.39 -8.05 32.90
N PRO A 425 54.13 -7.01 33.34
CA PRO A 425 55.56 -6.92 33.06
C PRO A 425 56.35 -8.04 33.74
N LEU A 426 57.34 -8.55 33.00
CA LEU A 426 58.24 -9.69 33.26
C LEU A 426 59.18 -9.55 34.49
N TRP A 427 58.79 -8.83 35.54
CA TRP A 427 59.63 -8.59 36.73
C TRP A 427 59.02 -9.13 38.03
N ALA A 428 57.89 -9.84 37.98
CA ALA A 428 57.20 -10.41 39.14
C ALA A 428 57.35 -11.95 39.25
N LEU A 429 58.50 -12.50 38.89
CA LEU A 429 58.84 -13.91 39.10
C LEU A 429 60.24 -14.05 39.71
N ALA A 430 60.38 -13.59 40.95
CA ALA A 430 61.44 -14.02 41.84
C ALA A 430 60.93 -13.92 43.28
N ILE A 431 61.38 -14.85 44.12
CA ILE A 431 61.03 -15.06 45.54
C ILE A 431 59.85 -16.02 45.73
N TYR A 432 60.14 -17.32 45.57
CA TYR A 432 59.86 -18.30 46.63
C TYR A 432 60.64 -19.58 46.32
N LEU A 433 61.80 -19.75 46.98
CA LEU A 433 62.44 -21.03 47.30
C LEU A 433 63.72 -20.72 48.10
N GLY A 434 63.66 -20.88 49.43
CA GLY A 434 64.83 -20.72 50.29
C GLY A 434 64.54 -20.71 51.79
N ALA A 435 64.32 -21.91 52.35
CA ALA A 435 64.65 -22.34 53.72
C ALA A 435 63.86 -21.77 54.93
N LEU A 436 62.85 -22.52 55.40
CA LEU A 436 62.88 -23.36 56.61
C LEU A 436 61.54 -24.08 56.81
#